data_AF-A0A946UGF1-F1
#
_entry.id   AF-A0A946UGF1-F1
#
_cell.length_a   1.000
_cell.length_b   1.000
_cell.length_c   1.000
_cell.angle_alpha   90.00
_cell.angle_beta   90.00
_cell.angle_gamma   90.00
#
_symmetry.space_group_name_H-M   'P 1'
#
loop_
_entity.id
_entity.type
_entity.pdbx_description
1 polymer ?
#
loop_
_entity_poly.entity_id
_entity_poly.type
_entity_poly.pdbx_seq_one_letter_code
_entity_poly.pdbx_strand_id
1 'polypeptide(L)'
;SEYGLIKWHQMRRYGRESHIKFKNPDLVRHAESYGANGYRVEAADELLPILKQAISDDTVVVIDCPVDYSENMKLTEKLGKLVCPI
;
A
#
# COMPACT_ATOMS: atom_id res chain seq x y z
N SER A 1 -7.76 -3.09 -4.98
CA SER A 1 -7.57 -2.18 -3.86
C SER A 1 -8.74 -2.29 -2.90
N GLU A 2 -8.49 -2.04 -1.63
CA GLU A 2 -9.51 -2.18 -0.60
C GLU A 2 -9.15 -1.38 0.66
N TYR A 3 -10.12 -1.13 1.52
CA TYR A 3 -9.88 -0.58 2.84
C TYR A 3 -9.34 -1.67 3.79
N GLY A 4 -8.04 -1.96 3.71
CA GLY A 4 -7.40 -3.10 4.39
C GLY A 4 -7.64 -3.18 5.90
N LEU A 5 -7.53 -2.05 6.63
CA LEU A 5 -7.80 -2.02 8.08
C LEU A 5 -9.27 -2.32 8.40
N ILE A 6 -10.20 -1.80 7.61
CA ILE A 6 -11.64 -2.06 7.80
C ILE A 6 -11.94 -3.54 7.54
N LYS A 7 -11.38 -4.12 6.47
CA LYS A 7 -11.49 -5.56 6.17
C LYS A 7 -11.01 -6.40 7.35
N TRP A 8 -9.85 -6.08 7.93
CA TRP A 8 -9.32 -6.80 9.09
C TRP A 8 -10.31 -6.80 10.27
N HIS A 9 -10.85 -5.64 10.63
CA HIS A 9 -11.85 -5.53 11.70
C HIS A 9 -13.16 -6.28 11.39
N GLN A 10 -13.64 -6.22 10.14
CA GLN A 10 -14.85 -6.93 9.72
C GLN A 10 -14.67 -8.45 9.77
N MET A 11 -13.53 -8.96 9.29
CA MET A 11 -13.20 -10.39 9.36
C MET A 11 -13.10 -10.87 10.81
N ARG A 12 -12.41 -10.13 11.68
CA ARG A 12 -12.25 -10.49 13.10
C ARG A 12 -13.58 -10.51 13.86
N ARG A 13 -14.50 -9.59 13.57
CA ARG A 13 -15.76 -9.44 14.32
C ARG A 13 -16.93 -10.25 13.73
N TYR A 14 -16.98 -10.38 12.41
CA TYR A 14 -18.15 -10.90 11.70
C TYR A 14 -17.85 -12.11 10.81
N GLY A 15 -16.58 -12.49 10.64
CA GLY A 15 -16.17 -13.58 9.75
C GLY A 15 -16.40 -13.32 8.26
N ARG A 16 -16.76 -12.08 7.88
CA ARG A 16 -17.01 -11.68 6.49
C ARG A 16 -16.67 -10.22 6.27
N GLU A 17 -16.28 -9.89 5.04
CA GLU A 17 -16.10 -8.51 4.57
C GLU A 17 -17.36 -7.97 3.89
N SER A 18 -17.50 -6.64 3.81
CA SER A 18 -18.62 -5.97 3.15
C SER A 18 -18.26 -4.56 2.73
N HIS A 19 -18.48 -4.22 1.46
CA HIS A 19 -18.34 -2.86 0.89
C HIS A 19 -16.96 -2.19 1.07
N ILE A 20 -15.88 -2.99 1.01
CA ILE A 20 -14.50 -2.49 1.17
C ILE A 20 -13.69 -2.48 -0.12
N LYS A 21 -14.17 -3.13 -1.19
CA LYS A 21 -13.42 -3.30 -2.45
C LYS A 21 -13.72 -2.18 -3.42
N PHE A 22 -12.67 -1.68 -4.07
CA PHE A 22 -12.76 -0.66 -5.10
C PHE A 22 -11.60 -0.78 -6.09
N LYS A 23 -11.71 -0.05 -7.20
CA LYS A 23 -10.64 0.13 -8.17
C LYS A 23 -9.97 1.47 -7.93
N ASN A 24 -8.64 1.48 -7.98
CA ASN A 24 -7.89 2.73 -7.98
C ASN A 24 -7.90 3.34 -9.38
N PRO A 25 -7.82 4.68 -9.48
CA PRO A 25 -7.47 5.33 -10.73
C PRO A 25 -6.01 5.03 -11.11
N ASP A 26 -5.62 5.41 -12.32
CA ASP A 26 -4.22 5.50 -12.70
C ASP A 26 -3.59 6.69 -11.95
N LEU A 27 -2.87 6.40 -10.86
CA LEU A 27 -2.27 7.41 -9.99
C LEU A 27 -1.13 8.17 -10.68
N VAL A 28 -0.45 7.54 -11.64
CA VAL A 28 0.61 8.16 -12.43
C VAL A 28 0.01 9.25 -13.31
N ARG A 29 -0.97 8.89 -14.14
CA ARG A 29 -1.68 9.88 -14.99
C ARG A 29 -2.39 10.95 -14.18
N HIS A 30 -2.90 10.59 -13.00
CA HIS A 30 -3.51 11.57 -12.11
C HIS A 30 -2.48 12.61 -11.67
N ALA A 31 -1.27 12.20 -11.26
CA ALA A 31 -0.19 13.13 -10.90
C ALA A 31 0.22 14.03 -12.07
N GLU A 32 0.44 13.43 -13.25
CA GLU A 32 0.79 14.14 -14.48
C GLU A 32 -0.24 15.22 -14.85
N SER A 33 -1.54 14.98 -14.59
CA SER A 33 -2.60 15.95 -14.87
C SER A 33 -2.52 17.24 -14.05
N TYR A 34 -1.80 17.23 -12.92
CA TYR A 34 -1.53 18.42 -12.10
C TYR A 34 -0.13 19.03 -12.37
N GLY A 35 0.61 18.52 -13.36
CA GLY A 35 1.99 18.93 -13.63
C GLY A 35 3.03 18.34 -12.66
N ALA A 36 2.66 17.31 -11.89
CA ALA A 36 3.57 16.55 -11.05
C ALA A 36 4.15 15.34 -11.81
N ASN A 37 5.25 14.76 -11.33
CA ASN A 37 5.77 13.51 -11.86
C ASN A 37 5.08 12.31 -11.21
N GLY A 38 4.78 11.29 -12.01
CA GLY A 38 4.24 10.01 -11.54
C GLY A 38 5.19 8.87 -11.84
N TYR A 39 5.46 8.02 -10.85
CA TYR A 39 6.19 6.77 -11.02
C TYR A 39 5.36 5.60 -10.54
N ARG A 40 5.58 4.42 -11.13
CA ARG A 40 4.97 3.17 -10.70
C ARG A 40 6.07 2.14 -10.49
N VAL A 41 6.01 1.46 -9.35
CA VAL A 41 6.91 0.35 -9.02
C VAL A 41 6.28 -0.93 -9.56
N GLU A 42 6.93 -1.60 -10.50
CA GLU A 42 6.48 -2.88 -11.05
C GLU A 42 7.23 -4.05 -10.40
N ALA A 43 8.47 -3.83 -9.94
CA ALA A 43 9.27 -4.80 -9.22
C ALA A 43 9.94 -4.23 -7.96
N ALA A 44 10.19 -5.09 -6.96
CA ALA A 44 10.66 -4.66 -5.64
C ALA A 44 12.04 -3.98 -5.68
N ASP A 45 12.91 -4.36 -6.62
CA ASP A 45 14.24 -3.79 -6.83
C ASP A 45 14.21 -2.40 -7.48
N GLU A 46 13.09 -2.00 -8.10
CA GLU A 46 12.90 -0.67 -8.70
C GLU A 46 12.60 0.41 -7.66
N LEU A 47 12.11 0.03 -6.47
CA LEU A 47 11.68 0.99 -5.45
C LEU A 47 12.81 1.94 -5.03
N LEU A 48 14.02 1.42 -4.79
CA LEU A 48 15.15 2.25 -4.35
C LEU A 48 15.64 3.22 -5.45
N PRO A 49 15.86 2.77 -6.71
CA PRO A 49 16.13 3.67 -7.83
C PRO A 49 15.05 4.75 -8.02
N ILE A 50 13.76 4.39 -7.97
CA ILE A 50 12.65 5.33 -8.15
C ILE A 50 12.61 6.37 -7.03
N LEU A 51 12.83 5.96 -5.78
CA LEU A 51 12.90 6.89 -4.65
C LEU A 51 14.04 7.89 -4.80
N LYS A 52 15.22 7.43 -5.26
CA LYS A 52 16.35 8.33 -5.52
C LYS A 52 16.03 9.35 -6.61
N GLN A 53 15.41 8.91 -7.70
CA GLN A 53 14.97 9.79 -8.78
C GLN A 53 13.95 10.82 -8.27
N ALA A 54 12.91 10.36 -7.58
CA ALA A 54 11.84 11.19 -7.05
C ALA A 54 12.34 12.28 -6.09
N ILE A 55 13.36 11.98 -5.27
CA ILE A 55 13.98 12.96 -4.37
C ILE A 55 14.81 14.00 -5.13
N SER A 56 15.39 13.62 -6.28
CA SER A 56 16.20 14.52 -7.11
C SER A 56 15.37 15.41 -8.04
N ASP A 57 14.12 15.05 -8.29
CA ASP A 57 13.21 15.81 -9.14
C ASP A 57 12.85 17.14 -8.46
N ASP A 58 13.00 18.25 -9.19
CA ASP A 58 12.60 19.59 -8.72
C ASP A 58 11.10 19.83 -8.95
N THR A 59 10.27 18.87 -8.55
CA THR A 59 8.81 18.94 -8.64
C THR A 59 8.15 18.03 -7.62
N VAL A 60 6.82 18.11 -7.49
CA VAL A 60 6.04 17.14 -6.71
C VAL A 60 6.06 15.80 -7.43
N VAL A 61 6.32 14.74 -6.67
CA VAL A 61 6.35 13.36 -7.19
C VAL A 61 5.35 12.48 -6.45
N VAL A 62 4.59 11.70 -7.21
CA VAL A 62 3.71 10.63 -6.69
C VAL A 62 4.27 9.28 -7.14
N ILE A 63 4.50 8.39 -6.18
CA ILE A 63 4.95 7.02 -6.46
C ILE A 63 3.81 6.05 -6.13
N ASP A 64 3.28 5.36 -7.14
CA ASP A 64 2.36 4.23 -6.99
C ASP A 64 3.16 2.96 -6.73
N CYS A 65 3.14 2.49 -5.49
CA CYS A 65 3.82 1.27 -5.06
C CYS A 65 2.79 0.21 -4.67
N PRO A 66 2.56 -0.81 -5.51
CA PRO A 66 1.71 -1.95 -5.15
C PRO A 66 2.26 -2.68 -3.91
N VAL A 67 1.38 -3.03 -2.98
CA VAL A 67 1.72 -3.76 -1.75
C VAL A 67 0.84 -4.99 -1.61
N ASP A 68 1.44 -6.14 -1.32
CA ASP A 68 0.70 -7.34 -0.94
C ASP A 68 0.37 -7.31 0.57
N TYR A 69 -0.92 -7.14 0.87
CA TYR A 69 -1.43 -7.11 2.24
C TYR A 69 -1.52 -8.51 2.89
N SER A 70 -1.32 -9.59 2.15
CA SER A 70 -1.33 -10.96 2.72
C SER A 70 -0.25 -11.15 3.80
N GLU A 71 0.87 -10.45 3.67
CA GLU A 71 1.98 -10.47 4.62
C GLU A 71 1.65 -9.77 5.95
N ASN A 72 0.80 -8.72 5.94
CA ASN A 72 0.41 -8.02 7.16
C ASN A 72 -0.39 -8.92 8.12
N MET A 73 -1.17 -9.86 7.58
CA MET A 73 -1.91 -10.84 8.40
C MET A 73 -0.94 -11.82 9.07
N LYS A 74 0.05 -12.32 8.33
CA LYS A 74 1.10 -13.20 8.86
C LYS A 74 1.91 -12.50 9.96
N LEU A 75 2.22 -11.22 9.78
CA LEU A 75 2.89 -10.40 10.79
C LEU A 75 2.03 -10.24 12.05
N THR A 76 0.73 -9.95 11.90
CA THR A 76 -0.21 -9.80 13.02
C THR A 76 -0.33 -11.10 13.81
N GLU A 77 -0.42 -12.25 13.14
CA GLU A 77 -0.42 -13.56 13.80
C GLU A 77 0.89 -13.84 14.55
N LYS A 78 2.04 -13.50 13.95
CA LYS A 78 3.36 -13.68 14.57
C LYS A 78 3.52 -12.82 15.81
N LEU A 79 3.11 -11.54 15.75
CA LEU A 79 3.18 -10.61 16.88
C LEU A 79 2.19 -10.99 17.99
N GLY A 80 0.99 -11.48 17.66
CA GLY A 80 0.03 -11.98 18.64
C GLY A 80 0.50 -13.23 19.41
N LYS A 81 1.49 -13.97 18.89
CA LYS A 81 2.12 -15.10 19.58
C LYS A 81 3.32 -14.69 20.45
N LEU A 82 3.83 -13.47 20.29
CA LEU A 82 4.98 -12.93 21.03
C LEU A 82 4.56 -12.19 22.31
N VAL A 83 3.47 -12.61 22.96
CA VAL A 83 3.11 -12.09 24.28
C VAL A 83 4.13 -12.62 25.27
N CYS A 84 4.97 -11.72 25.78
CA CYS A 84 5.90 -12.03 26.86
C CYS A 84 5.09 -12.53 28.06
N PRO A 85 5.35 -13.73 28.61
CA PRO A 85 4.77 -14.09 29.89
C PRO A 85 5.28 -13.09 30.93
N ILE A 86 4.35 -12.41 31.61
CA ILE A 86 4.64 -11.60 32.80
C ILE A 86 5.04 -12.55 33.93
#